data_AF-V4RUM0-F1
#
_entry.id   AF-V4RUM0-F1
#
_cell.length_a   1.000
_cell.length_b   1.000
_cell.length_c   1.000
_cell.angle_alpha   90.00
_cell.angle_beta   90.00
_cell.angle_gamma   90.00
#
_symmetry.space_group_name_H-M   'P 1'
#
loop_
_entity.id
_entity.type
_entity.pdbx_description
1 polymer ?
#
loop_
_entity_poly.entity_id
_entity_poly.type
_entity_poly.pdbx_seq_one_letter_code
_entity_poly.pdbx_strand_id
1 'polypeptide(L)'
;MPYPGRGHINPMMNFCKLIASRKDYVLVTFAVTEEWLGFISSDFHHDNNISLVTIPNVIPSELGRGSEFLGFFEAAMTKSKLPLSRFLISFICL
;
A
#
# COMPACT_ATOMS: atom_id res chain seq x y z
N MET A 1 -1.06 4.78 2.40
CA MET A 1 0.05 3.87 2.05
C MET A 1 0.64 3.30 3.32
N PRO A 2 0.55 1.99 3.56
CA PRO A 2 1.22 1.32 4.68
C PRO A 2 2.72 1.14 4.41
N TYR A 3 3.49 0.85 5.47
CA TYR A 3 4.84 0.31 5.32
C TYR A 3 4.78 -1.05 4.60
N PRO A 4 5.67 -1.33 3.62
CA PRO A 4 5.62 -2.54 2.80
C PRO A 4 6.10 -3.77 3.60
N GLY A 5 5.22 -4.31 4.43
CA GLY A 5 5.48 -5.49 5.25
C GLY A 5 4.17 -6.12 5.73
N ARG A 6 4.07 -7.46 5.79
CA ARG A 6 2.80 -8.14 6.15
C ARG A 6 2.22 -7.65 7.47
N GLY A 7 3.10 -7.42 8.46
CA GLY A 7 2.73 -6.92 9.79
C GLY A 7 2.18 -5.49 9.81
N HIS A 8 2.35 -4.71 8.74
CA HIS A 8 1.79 -3.36 8.60
C HIS A 8 0.64 -3.30 7.61
N ILE A 9 0.72 -4.03 6.50
CA ILE A 9 -0.31 -4.04 5.45
C ILE A 9 -1.63 -4.61 5.97
N ASN A 10 -1.60 -5.77 6.62
CA ASN A 10 -2.84 -6.42 7.06
C ASN A 10 -3.58 -5.59 8.13
N PRO A 11 -2.92 -5.09 9.20
CA PRO A 11 -3.61 -4.26 10.18
C PRO A 11 -4.12 -2.94 9.60
N MET A 12 -3.37 -2.30 8.70
CA MET A 12 -3.82 -1.06 8.06
C MET A 12 -5.00 -1.30 7.14
N MET A 13 -5.01 -2.40 6.39
CA MET A 13 -6.15 -2.78 5.55
C MET A 13 -7.40 -3.03 6.41
N ASN A 14 -7.28 -3.81 7.48
CA ASN A 14 -8.40 -4.09 8.39
C ASN A 14 -8.94 -2.81 9.05
N PHE A 15 -8.05 -1.90 9.42
CA PHE A 15 -8.43 -0.59 9.94
C PHE A 15 -9.20 0.23 8.91
N CYS A 16 -8.73 0.26 7.66
CA CYS A 16 -9.43 0.93 6.55
C CYS A 16 -10.82 0.33 6.30
N LYS A 17 -10.95 -1.00 6.29
CA LYS A 17 -12.25 -1.70 6.21
C LYS A 17 -13.20 -1.29 7.32
N LEU A 18 -12.72 -1.25 8.56
CA LEU A 18 -13.53 -0.86 9.71
C LEU A 18 -14.01 0.60 9.63
N ILE A 19 -13.19 1.52 9.11
CA ILE A 19 -13.61 2.91 8.91
C ILE A 19 -14.63 3.01 7.78
N ALA A 20 -14.33 2.42 6.62
CA ALA A 20 -15.17 2.47 5.44
C ALA A 20 -16.54 1.82 5.68
N SER A 21 -16.62 0.79 6.52
CA SER A 21 -17.89 0.13 6.90
C SER A 21 -18.75 0.96 7.85
N ARG A 22 -18.20 2.00 8.50
CA ARG A 22 -18.95 2.85 9.43
C ARG A 22 -19.55 4.08 8.78
N LYS A 23 -19.00 4.51 7.64
CA LYS A 23 -19.31 5.77 6.98
C LYS A 23 -19.27 5.55 5.46
N ASP A 24 -20.43 5.46 4.84
CA ASP A 24 -20.54 5.16 3.40
C ASP A 24 -19.92 6.23 2.49
N TYR A 25 -19.69 7.43 3.02
CA TYR A 25 -19.02 8.52 2.30
C TYR A 25 -17.49 8.51 2.45
N VAL A 26 -16.91 7.57 3.22
CA VAL A 26 -15.45 7.44 3.33
C VAL A 26 -14.95 6.51 2.23
N LEU A 27 -14.25 7.10 1.26
CA LEU A 27 -13.53 6.38 0.22
C LEU A 27 -12.07 6.22 0.63
N VAL A 28 -11.55 4.99 0.53
CA VAL A 28 -10.16 4.68 0.85
C VAL A 28 -9.41 4.24 -0.39
N THR A 29 -8.37 4.99 -0.76
CA THR A 29 -7.40 4.54 -1.76
C THR A 29 -6.16 3.97 -1.07
N PHE A 30 -6.01 2.65 -1.14
CA PHE A 30 -4.95 1.91 -0.46
C PHE A 30 -3.77 1.66 -1.42
N ALA A 31 -2.80 2.59 -1.40
CA ALA A 31 -1.61 2.52 -2.24
C ALA A 31 -0.57 1.53 -1.70
N VAL A 32 -0.10 0.61 -2.54
CA VAL A 32 0.95 -0.39 -2.27
C VAL A 32 1.94 -0.47 -3.44
N THR A 33 3.03 -1.22 -3.32
CA THR A 33 3.90 -1.50 -4.48
C THR A 33 3.26 -2.55 -5.40
N GLU A 34 3.74 -2.66 -6.65
CA GLU A 34 3.28 -3.68 -7.60
C GLU A 34 3.47 -5.12 -7.08
N GLU A 35 4.59 -5.40 -6.41
CA GLU A 35 4.81 -6.69 -5.74
C GLU A 35 3.71 -6.97 -4.72
N TRP A 36 3.40 -5.98 -3.88
CA TRP A 36 2.38 -6.11 -2.85
C TRP A 36 0.98 -6.29 -3.40
N LEU A 37 0.65 -5.69 -4.56
CA LEU A 37 -0.60 -5.99 -5.26
C LEU A 37 -0.68 -7.49 -5.61
N GLY A 38 0.42 -8.07 -6.08
CA GLY A 38 0.51 -9.52 -6.33
C GLY A 38 0.23 -10.38 -5.10
N PHE A 39 0.59 -9.90 -3.90
CA PHE A 39 0.36 -10.62 -2.65
C PHE A 39 -1.07 -10.50 -2.09
N ILE A 40 -1.80 -9.42 -2.40
CA ILE A 40 -3.08 -9.11 -1.70
C ILE A 40 -4.29 -8.97 -2.63
N SER A 41 -4.10 -8.95 -3.95
CA SER A 41 -5.19 -8.69 -4.92
C SER A 41 -6.33 -9.70 -4.82
N SER A 42 -6.03 -10.98 -4.55
CA SER A 42 -7.05 -12.04 -4.38
C SER A 42 -7.95 -11.86 -3.15
N ASP A 43 -7.50 -11.13 -2.14
CA ASP A 43 -8.25 -10.93 -0.89
C ASP A 43 -9.18 -9.70 -0.96
N PHE A 44 -9.17 -8.98 -2.09
CA PHE A 44 -9.74 -7.64 -2.19
C PHE A 44 -11.17 -7.58 -2.76
N HIS A 45 -11.76 -8.72 -3.15
CA HIS A 45 -12.96 -8.78 -4.00
C HIS A 45 -14.29 -8.22 -3.42
N HIS A 46 -14.32 -7.60 -2.24
CA HIS A 46 -15.59 -7.39 -1.50
C HIS A 46 -15.80 -5.99 -0.88
N ASP A 47 -14.91 -5.01 -1.08
CA ASP A 47 -15.01 -3.71 -0.39
C ASP A 47 -15.33 -2.55 -1.36
N ASN A 48 -16.62 -2.21 -1.52
CA ASN A 48 -17.08 -1.16 -2.45
C ASN A 48 -16.47 0.24 -2.22
N ASN A 49 -16.01 0.52 -0.99
CA ASN A 49 -15.47 1.83 -0.59
C ASN A 49 -13.94 1.85 -0.47
N ILE A 50 -13.27 0.76 -0.88
CA ILE A 50 -11.81 0.68 -0.86
C ILE A 50 -11.32 0.31 -2.26
N SER A 51 -10.32 1.04 -2.75
CA SER A 51 -9.64 0.77 -4.01
C SER A 51 -8.16 0.53 -3.77
N LEU A 52 -7.59 -0.49 -4.42
CA LEU A 52 -6.14 -0.68 -4.48
C LEU A 52 -5.54 0.11 -5.63
N VAL A 53 -4.40 0.74 -5.38
CA VAL A 53 -3.57 1.37 -6.41
C VAL A 53 -2.12 0.99 -6.20
N THR A 54 -1.35 1.02 -7.27
CA THR A 54 0.06 0.64 -7.24
C THR A 54 0.99 1.84 -7.44
N ILE A 55 2.14 1.75 -6.79
CA ILE A 55 3.35 2.48 -7.16
C ILE A 55 4.39 1.48 -7.67
N PRO A 56 5.34 1.91 -8.53
CA PRO A 56 6.43 1.05 -9.00
C PRO A 56 7.20 0.39 -7.86
N ASN A 57 7.70 -0.83 -8.09
CA ASN A 57 8.60 -1.54 -7.18
C ASN A 57 9.98 -0.85 -7.08
N VAL A 58 10.09 0.15 -6.21
CA VAL A 58 11.33 0.92 -5.97
C VAL A 58 12.11 0.46 -4.72
N ILE A 59 11.67 -0.62 -4.08
CA ILE A 59 12.24 -1.20 -2.88
C ILE A 59 12.65 -2.66 -3.14
N PRO A 60 13.56 -3.25 -2.35
CA PRO A 60 13.81 -4.69 -2.41
C PRO A 60 12.53 -5.49 -2.11
N SER A 61 12.50 -6.76 -2.52
CA SER A 61 11.36 -7.65 -2.27
C SER A 61 11.10 -7.84 -0.77
N GLU A 62 9.83 -7.93 -0.39
CA GLU A 62 9.41 -8.43 0.92
C GLU A 62 9.95 -9.86 1.16
N LEU A 63 10.03 -10.67 0.11
CA LEU A 63 10.56 -12.03 0.18
C LEU A 63 12.06 -11.97 0.45
N GLY A 64 12.47 -12.49 1.60
CA GLY A 64 13.87 -12.46 2.01
C GLY A 64 14.34 -11.15 2.61
N ARG A 65 13.46 -10.16 2.84
CA ARG A 65 13.88 -8.87 3.46
C ARG A 65 14.67 -9.01 4.75
N GLY A 66 14.47 -10.13 5.47
CA GLY A 66 15.13 -10.40 6.75
C GLY A 66 16.64 -10.57 6.65
N SER A 67 17.19 -10.95 5.49
CA SER A 67 18.63 -11.05 5.31
C SER A 67 19.32 -9.69 5.28
N GLU A 68 18.61 -8.63 4.88
CA GLU A 68 19.14 -7.27 4.72
C GLU A 68 18.12 -6.23 5.22
N PHE A 69 17.63 -6.40 6.45
CA PHE A 69 16.51 -5.62 6.98
C PHE A 69 16.77 -4.11 7.01
N LEU A 70 17.99 -3.69 7.39
CA LEU A 70 18.33 -2.26 7.42
C LEU A 70 18.27 -1.63 6.03
N GLY A 71 18.82 -2.30 5.02
CA GLY A 71 18.76 -1.83 3.64
C GLY A 71 17.33 -1.81 3.08
N PHE A 72 16.52 -2.80 3.42
CA PHE A 72 15.09 -2.80 3.10
C PHE A 72 14.37 -1.61 3.75
N PHE A 73 14.58 -1.40 5.05
CA PHE A 73 13.95 -0.32 5.81
C PHE A 73 14.34 1.06 5.25
N GLU A 74 15.62 1.29 5.00
CA GLU A 74 16.10 2.54 4.40
C GLU A 74 15.47 2.78 3.03
N ALA A 75 15.45 1.76 2.16
CA ALA A 75 14.82 1.84 0.86
C ALA A 75 13.32 2.15 0.96
N ALA A 76 12.60 1.48 1.86
CA ALA A 76 11.17 1.70 2.09
C ALA A 76 10.87 3.15 2.50
N MET A 77 11.68 3.71 3.39
CA MET A 77 11.49 5.07 3.92
C MET A 77 11.88 6.17 2.94
N THR A 78 12.84 5.92 2.04
CA THR A 78 13.42 6.96 1.17
C THR A 78 12.93 6.87 -0.27
N LYS A 79 12.80 5.68 -0.84
CA LYS A 79 12.53 5.48 -2.27
C LYS A 79 11.05 5.56 -2.61
N SER A 80 10.17 5.18 -1.70
CA SER A 80 8.72 5.14 -1.89
C SER A 80 8.06 6.51 -2.00
N LYS A 81 8.69 7.57 -1.45
CA LYS A 81 8.09 8.90 -1.34
C LYS A 81 7.81 9.53 -2.70
N LEU A 82 8.80 9.52 -3.60
CA LEU A 82 8.68 10.18 -4.90
C LEU A 82 7.59 9.53 -5.78
N PRO A 83 7.55 8.19 -5.95
CA PRO A 83 6.46 7.54 -6.69
C PRO A 83 5.09 7.82 -6.11
N LEU A 84 4.94 7.80 -4.78
CA LEU A 84 3.68 8.13 -4.13
C LEU A 84 3.26 9.58 -4.41
N SER A 85 4.19 10.54 -4.30
CA SER A 85 3.89 11.95 -4.60
C SER A 85 3.45 12.14 -6.06
N ARG A 86 4.10 11.47 -7.02
CA ARG A 86 3.71 11.53 -8.44
C ARG A 86 2.30 10.97 -8.65
N PHE A 87 2.00 9.84 -8.03
CA PHE A 87 0.65 9.25 -8.05
C PHE A 87 -0.39 10.24 -7.49
N LEU A 88 -0.13 10.81 -6.30
CA LEU A 88 -1.07 11.75 -5.67
C LEU A 88 -1.30 13.02 -6.50
N ILE A 89 -0.25 13.58 -7.09
CA ILE A 89 -0.37 14.75 -7.98
C ILE A 89 -1.22 14.38 -9.20
N SER A 90 -0.95 13.25 -9.84
CA SER A 90 -1.74 12.78 -10.99
C SER A 90 -3.20 12.50 -10.63
N PHE A 91 -3.46 12.04 -9.41
CA PHE A 91 -4.80 11.70 -8.94
C PHE A 91 -5.65 12.94 -8.62
N ILE A 92 -5.03 14.02 -8.13
CA ILE A 92 -5.73 15.27 -7.77
C ILE A 92 -5.95 16.18 -9.00
N CYS A 93 -5.15 16.03 -10.05
CA CYS A 93 -5.26 16.82 -11.28
C CYS A 93 -6.26 16.24 -12.31
N LEU A 94 -6.99 15.18 -11.97
CA LEU A 94 -8.08 14.58 -12.75
C LEU A 94 -9.42 14.90 -12.09
#